data_AF-A0A914E420-F1
#
_entry.id   AF-A0A914E420-F1
#
_cell.length_a   1.000
_cell.length_b   1.000
_cell.length_c   1.000
_cell.angle_alpha   90.00
_cell.angle_beta   90.00
_cell.angle_gamma   90.00
#
_symmetry.space_group_name_H-M   'P 1'
#
loop_
_entity.id
_entity.type
_entity.pdbx_description
1 polymer ?
#
loop_
_entity_poly.entity_id
_entity_poly.type
_entity_poly.pdbx_seq_one_letter_code
_entity_poly.pdbx_strand_id
1 'polypeptide(L)' 'MIPILYHDLNPLDYAIWSILEAQVNAEAHNSAESLKQAITEAFENLDQGMINRASDDWPRRLDAVIASNGGHFE' A
#
# COMPACT_ATOMS: atom_id res chain seq x y z
N MET A 1 -9.83 -17.17 -0.06
CA MET A 1 -10.31 -16.11 0.86
C MET A 1 -9.11 -15.70 1.69
N ILE A 2 -8.42 -14.64 1.27
CA ILE A 2 -7.34 -14.05 2.06
C ILE A 2 -8.04 -13.33 3.23
N PRO A 3 -7.65 -13.56 4.49
CA PRO A 3 -8.30 -12.94 5.64
C PRO A 3 -8.21 -11.42 5.54
N ILE A 4 -9.27 -10.75 5.97
CA ILE A 4 -9.44 -9.29 5.96
C ILE A 4 -8.26 -8.58 6.66
N LEU A 5 -7.68 -9.24 7.67
CA LEU A 5 -6.47 -8.83 8.41
C LEU A 5 -5.21 -8.67 7.56
N TYR A 6 -5.15 -9.33 6.40
CA TYR A 6 -3.98 -9.26 5.52
C TYR A 6 -3.82 -7.86 4.92
N HIS A 7 -4.92 -7.22 4.53
CA HIS A 7 -4.90 -5.89 3.92
C HIS A 7 -4.47 -4.82 4.95
N ASP A 8 -5.03 -4.89 6.15
CA ASP A 8 -4.76 -3.91 7.22
C ASP A 8 -3.34 -4.01 7.79
N LEU A 9 -2.66 -5.15 7.60
CA LEU A 9 -1.30 -5.42 8.07
C LEU A 9 -0.25 -5.49 6.94
N ASN A 10 -0.62 -5.45 5.67
CA ASN A 10 0.35 -5.44 4.58
C ASN A 10 0.69 -3.99 4.20
N PRO A 11 1.94 -3.52 4.42
CA PRO A 11 2.35 -2.15 4.08
C PRO A 11 2.13 -1.79 2.61
N LEU A 12 2.19 -2.79 1.73
CA LEU A 12 1.88 -2.59 0.32
C LEU A 12 0.42 -2.15 0.13
N ASP A 13 -0.49 -2.79 0.85
CA ASP A 13 -1.93 -2.63 0.72
C ASP A 13 -2.44 -1.35 1.42
N TYR A 14 -2.06 -1.12 2.68
CA TYR A 14 -2.61 0.01 3.45
C TYR A 14 -1.93 1.35 3.19
N ALA A 15 -0.78 1.38 2.52
CA ALA A 15 -0.01 2.61 2.28
C ALA A 15 0.52 2.71 0.86
N ILE A 16 1.42 1.81 0.47
CA ILE A 16 2.23 1.99 -0.76
C ILE A 16 1.35 1.99 -2.01
N TRP A 17 0.32 1.15 -2.09
CA TRP A 17 -0.57 1.11 -3.26
C TRP A 17 -1.30 2.43 -3.48
N SER A 18 -1.79 3.08 -2.42
CA SER A 18 -2.46 4.37 -2.53
C SER A 18 -1.55 5.48 -3.08
N ILE A 19 -0.25 5.41 -2.76
CA ILE A 19 0.77 6.36 -3.25
C ILE A 19 1.03 6.12 -4.74
N LEU A 20 1.27 4.87 -5.12
CA LEU A 20 1.52 4.49 -6.51
C LEU A 20 0.31 4.80 -7.39
N GLU A 21 -0.89 4.50 -6.90
CA GLU A 21 -2.13 4.80 -7.59
C GLU A 21 -2.29 6.30 -7.85
N ALA A 22 -2.05 7.15 -6.84
CA ALA A 22 -2.13 8.59 -6.98
C ALA A 22 -1.09 9.15 -7.98
N GLN A 23 0.12 8.60 -7.98
CA GLN A 23 1.19 9.02 -8.89
C GLN A 23 0.93 8.57 -10.33
N VAL A 24 0.60 7.30 -10.52
CA VAL A 24 0.42 6.71 -11.85
C VAL A 24 -0.85 7.26 -12.52
N ASN A 25 -1.94 7.44 -11.77
CA ASN A 25 -3.19 7.96 -12.32
C ASN A 25 -3.20 9.49 -12.50
N ALA A 26 -2.10 10.19 -12.17
CA ALA A 26 -1.93 11.60 -12.53
C ALA A 26 -1.82 11.80 -14.06
N GLU A 27 -1.47 10.74 -14.80
CA GLU A 27 -1.38 10.72 -16.25
C GLU A 27 -2.34 9.67 -16.84
N ALA A 28 -2.81 9.92 -18.06
CA ALA A 28 -3.70 8.99 -18.76
C ALA A 28 -2.90 7.89 -19.47
N HIS A 29 -3.32 6.64 -19.27
CA HIS A 29 -2.72 5.46 -19.89
C HIS A 29 -3.57 4.97 -21.05
N ASN A 30 -2.95 4.71 -22.21
CA ASN A 30 -3.67 4.30 -23.43
C ASN A 30 -3.69 2.78 -23.64
N SER A 31 -2.99 2.03 -22.79
CA SER A 31 -2.86 0.58 -22.86
C SER A 31 -2.53 -0.01 -21.48
N ALA A 32 -2.85 -1.29 -21.29
CA ALA A 32 -2.48 -2.01 -20.08
C ALA A 32 -0.95 -2.09 -19.93
N GLU A 33 -0.22 -2.16 -21.05
CA GLU A 33 1.24 -2.15 -21.09
C GLU A 33 1.81 -0.82 -20.57
N SER A 34 1.28 0.32 -21.05
CA SER A 34 1.69 1.63 -20.54
C SER A 34 1.45 1.78 -19.03
N LEU A 35 0.30 1.29 -18.54
CA LEU A 35 -0.03 1.31 -17.12
C LEU A 35 0.94 0.45 -16.29
N LYS A 36 1.23 -0.78 -16.74
CA LYS A 36 2.18 -1.68 -16.06
C LYS A 36 3.58 -1.08 -15.99
N GLN A 37 4.02 -0.43 -17.07
CA GLN A 37 5.30 0.26 -17.11
C GLN A 37 5.32 1.42 -16.10
N ALA A 38 4.30 2.27 -16.11
CA ALA A 38 4.20 3.40 -15.18
C ALA A 38 4.18 2.95 -13.71
N ILE A 39 3.48 1.86 -13.38
CA ILE A 39 3.49 1.27 -12.03
C ILE A 39 4.89 0.78 -11.66
N THR A 40 5.58 0.10 -12.58
CA THR A 40 6.94 -0.41 -12.34
C THR A 40 7.90 0.75 -12.09
N GLU A 41 7.88 1.77 -12.94
CA GLU A 41 8.72 2.96 -12.81
C GLU A 41 8.41 3.75 -11.52
N ALA A 42 7.13 3.90 -11.15
CA ALA A 42 6.75 4.55 -9.90
C ALA A 42 7.24 3.75 -8.67
N PHE A 43 7.18 2.42 -8.72
CA PHE A 43 7.66 1.56 -7.65
C PHE A 43 9.19 1.62 -7.51
N GLU A 44 9.92 1.59 -8.63
CA GLU A 44 11.39 1.69 -8.65
C GLU A 44 11.90 3.04 -8.12
N ASN A 45 11.13 4.11 -8.33
CA ASN A 45 11.45 5.45 -7.86
C ASN A 45 10.81 5.80 -6.50
N LEU A 46 10.17 4.84 -5.83
CA LEU A 46 9.51 5.07 -4.57
C LEU A 46 10.54 5.49 -3.50
N ASP A 47 10.24 6.59 -2.80
CA ASP A 47 11.11 7.10 -1.74
C ASP A 47 11.25 6.06 -0.61
N GLN A 48 12.50 5.68 -0.30
CA GLN A 48 12.80 4.75 0.78
C GLN A 48 12.25 5.25 2.13
N GLY A 49 12.18 6.57 2.33
CA GLY A 49 11.55 7.17 3.50
C GLY A 49 10.06 6.84 3.63
N MET A 50 9.33 6.67 2.52
CA MET A 50 7.93 6.24 2.52
C MET A 50 7.81 4.75 2.88
N ILE A 51 8.69 3.91 2.36
CA ILE A 51 8.74 2.47 2.70
C ILE A 51 9.03 2.29 4.19
N ASN A 52 9.98 3.06 4.72
CA ASN A 52 10.32 3.03 6.15
C ASN A 52 9.13 3.49 6.99
N ARG A 53 8.48 4.61 6.65
CA ARG A 53 7.29 5.09 7.37
C ARG A 53 6.15 4.08 7.38
N ALA A 54 5.89 3.41 6.26
CA ALA A 54 4.89 2.34 6.23
C ALA A 54 5.31 1.19 7.16
N SER A 55 6.56 0.73 7.07
CA SER A 55 7.09 -0.34 7.92
C SER A 55 7.02 0.01 9.42
N ASP A 56 7.35 1.24 9.79
CA ASP A 56 7.33 1.74 11.16
C ASP A 56 5.91 1.88 11.72
N ASP A 57 4.89 2.03 10.86
CA ASP A 57 3.48 2.07 11.26
C ASP A 57 2.90 0.67 11.53
N TRP A 58 3.58 -0.38 11.08
CA TRP A 58 3.10 -1.75 11.19
C TRP A 58 2.84 -2.22 12.63
N PRO A 59 3.73 -1.98 13.63
CA PRO A 59 3.47 -2.38 15.01
C PRO A 59 2.20 -1.73 15.58
N ARG A 60 1.97 -0.45 15.29
CA ARG A 60 0.76 0.26 15.73
C ARG A 60 -0.50 -0.37 15.15
N ARG A 61 -0.47 -0.78 13.88
CA ARG A 61 -1.58 -1.48 13.21
C ARG A 61 -1.81 -2.87 13.78
N LEU A 62 -0.75 -3.61 14.10
CA LEU A 62 -0.86 -4.90 14.78
C LEU A 62 -1.56 -4.75 16.13
N ASP A 63 -1.16 -3.75 16.93
CA ASP A 63 -1.80 -3.48 18.22
C ASP A 63 -3.29 -3.16 18.06
N ALA A 64 -3.67 -2.41 17.02
CA ALA A 64 -5.06 -2.12 16.71
C ALA A 64 -5.87 -3.37 16.33
N VAL A 65 -5.29 -4.29 15.54
CA VAL A 65 -5.88 -5.62 15.24
C VAL A 65 -6.08 -6.44 16.51
N ILE A 66 -5.10 -6.43 17.42
CA ILE A 66 -5.21 -7.16 18.69
C ILE A 66 -6.33 -6.55 19.55
N ALA A 67 -6.37 -5.21 19.64
CA ALA A 67 -7.41 -4.51 20.40
C ALA A 67 -8.82 -4.72 19.84
N SER A 68 -8.96 -4.90 18.53
CA SER A 68 -10.23 -5.19 17.87
C SER A 68 -10.62 -6.68 17.92
N ASN A 69 -9.84 -7.54 18.60
CA ASN A 69 -9.97 -9.00 18.58
C ASN A 69 -10.01 -9.57 17.15
N GLY A 70 -9.22 -9.02 16.23
CA GLY A 70 -9.20 -9.41 14.83
C GLY A 70 -10.32 -8.82 13.98
N GLY A 71 -11.04 -7.82 14.48
CA GLY A 71 -11.99 -7.01 13.71
C GLY A 71 -11.31 -5.88 12.91
N HIS A 72 -12.09 -5.21 12.06
CA HIS A 72 -11.63 -3.99 11.39
C HIS A 72 -11.34 -2.86 12.38
N PHE A 73 -10.37 -2.01 12.04
CA PHE A 73 -10.00 -0.80 12.77
C PHE A 73 -9.74 0.34 11.76
N GLU A 74 -9.98 1.58 12.18
CA GLU A 74 -9.66 2.81 11.40
C GLU A 74 -8.39 3.47 11.94
#